data_AF-A0A932BEH5-F1
#
_entry.id   AF-A0A932BEH5-F1
#
_cell.length_a   1.000
_cell.length_b   1.000
_cell.length_c   1.000
_cell.angle_alpha   90.00
_cell.angle_beta   90.00
_cell.angle_gamma   90.00
#
_symmetry.space_group_name_H-M   'P 1'
#
loop_
_entity.id
_entity.type
_entity.pdbx_description
1 polymer ?
#
loop_
_entity_poly.entity_id
_entity_poly.type
_entity_poly.pdbx_seq_one_letter_code
_entity_poly.pdbx_strand_id
1 'polypeptide(L)'
;MKKYLITGLLIWIPLVITIWVLKLIVDTLDQTLLLLPELFRTERWLGMHVPGMGVLLTLLIVVVTGVLAANIIGERLVRLWNDILHRIPVVNSIYSSVKQVSDTLFSSTGQAFRKALLVQWPREGMWTIAFLTGVPGGDVVSHLKGDFVSVYVPTTPNPTGGYFVIVARSDVIELDMSVDQALKYIISMGVVAPPANGKGARNGGNAKG
;
A
#
# COMPACT_ATOMS: atom_id res chain seq x y z
N MET A 1 47.49 -3.51 1.69
CA MET A 1 47.06 -2.09 1.59
C MET A 1 45.88 -1.86 0.65
N LYS A 2 45.92 -2.30 -0.63
CA LYS A 2 44.81 -2.09 -1.59
C LYS A 2 43.42 -2.56 -1.11
N LYS A 3 43.34 -3.72 -0.43
CA LYS A 3 42.09 -4.28 0.10
C LYS A 3 41.43 -3.39 1.17
N TYR A 4 42.21 -2.81 2.07
CA TYR A 4 41.70 -1.91 3.12
C TYR A 4 41.22 -0.56 2.55
N LEU A 5 41.90 -0.03 1.52
CA LEU A 5 41.45 1.17 0.79
C LEU A 5 40.11 0.95 0.08
N ILE A 6 39.96 -0.19 -0.62
CA ILE A 6 38.71 -0.53 -1.32
C ILE A 6 37.56 -0.71 -0.32
N THR A 7 37.79 -1.41 0.79
CA THR A 7 36.76 -1.60 1.84
C THR A 7 36.37 -0.27 2.49
N GLY A 8 37.34 0.60 2.80
CA GLY A 8 37.04 1.94 3.33
C GLY A 8 36.24 2.78 2.33
N LEU A 9 36.63 2.77 1.06
CA LEU A 9 35.91 3.47 0.01
C LEU A 9 34.48 2.95 -0.15
N LEU A 10 34.26 1.63 -0.07
CA LEU A 10 32.94 1.02 -0.19
C LEU A 10 31.96 1.45 0.92
N ILE A 11 32.49 1.76 2.12
CA ILE A 11 31.70 2.23 3.27
C ILE A 11 31.36 3.73 3.12
N TRP A 12 32.32 4.53 2.64
CA TRP A 12 32.16 5.97 2.52
C TRP A 12 31.39 6.41 1.27
N ILE A 13 31.50 5.69 0.15
CA ILE A 13 30.79 6.01 -1.10
C ILE A 13 29.28 6.22 -0.87
N PRO A 14 28.54 5.31 -0.21
CA PRO A 14 27.10 5.47 -0.01
C PRO A 14 26.75 6.71 0.82
N LEU A 15 27.54 7.02 1.84
CA LEU A 15 27.35 8.21 2.69
C LEU A 15 27.55 9.49 1.89
N VAL A 16 28.64 9.56 1.10
CA VAL A 16 28.93 10.70 0.24
C VAL A 16 27.84 10.90 -0.81
N ILE A 17 27.37 9.82 -1.45
CA ILE A 17 26.26 9.87 -2.40
C ILE A 17 24.99 10.40 -1.71
N THR A 18 24.67 9.90 -0.52
CA THR A 18 23.47 10.33 0.22
C THR A 18 23.54 11.82 0.55
N ILE A 19 24.66 12.31 1.07
CA ILE A 19 24.87 13.73 1.37
C ILE A 19 24.78 14.57 0.09
N TRP A 20 25.36 14.09 -1.02
CA TRP A 20 25.31 14.78 -2.30
C TRP A 20 23.88 14.90 -2.85
N VAL A 21 23.10 13.83 -2.80
CA VAL A 21 21.68 13.83 -3.22
C VAL A 21 20.85 14.76 -2.32
N LEU A 22 21.06 14.71 -1.00
CA LEU A 22 20.35 15.61 -0.07
C LEU A 22 20.66 17.08 -0.36
N LYS A 23 21.93 17.42 -0.62
CA LYS A 23 22.31 18.78 -1.04
C LYS A 23 21.66 19.17 -2.36
N LEU A 24 21.70 18.29 -3.38
CA LEU A 24 21.08 18.56 -4.67
C LEU A 24 19.59 18.86 -4.54
N ILE A 25 18.87 18.11 -3.70
CA ILE A 25 17.45 18.34 -3.44
C ILE A 25 17.25 19.68 -2.71
N VAL A 26 17.98 19.93 -1.62
CA VAL A 26 17.85 21.17 -0.84
C VAL A 26 18.17 22.40 -1.69
N ASP A 27 19.27 22.37 -2.44
CA ASP A 27 19.70 23.49 -3.29
C ASP A 27 18.69 23.75 -4.41
N THR A 28 18.14 22.69 -5.02
CA THR A 28 17.09 22.81 -6.05
C THR A 28 15.81 23.40 -5.46
N LEU A 29 15.45 23.03 -4.23
CA LEU A 29 14.28 23.59 -3.54
C LEU A 29 14.53 25.03 -3.08
N ASP A 30 15.74 25.36 -2.65
CA ASP A 30 16.13 26.73 -2.29
C ASP A 30 16.11 27.67 -3.51
N GLN A 31 16.24 27.16 -4.75
CA GLN A 31 15.99 27.97 -5.96
C GLN A 31 14.53 28.45 -6.07
N THR A 32 13.56 27.79 -5.44
CA THR A 32 12.16 28.27 -5.42
C THR A 32 12.00 29.57 -4.63
N LEU A 33 12.93 29.90 -3.73
CA LEU A 33 12.97 31.20 -3.05
C LEU A 33 13.18 32.36 -4.04
N LEU A 34 13.76 32.09 -5.22
CA LEU A 34 13.94 33.10 -6.28
C LEU A 34 12.62 33.51 -6.95
N LEU A 35 11.58 32.66 -6.85
CA LEU A 35 10.23 32.96 -7.37
C LEU A 35 9.48 33.97 -6.48
N LEU A 36 9.96 34.24 -5.27
CA LEU A 36 9.41 35.28 -4.41
C LEU A 36 9.90 36.68 -4.83
N PRO A 37 9.04 37.72 -4.78
CA PRO A 37 9.45 39.11 -4.94
C PRO A 37 10.57 39.46 -3.95
N GLU A 38 11.49 40.34 -4.33
CA GLU A 38 12.68 40.72 -3.53
C GLU A 38 12.38 41.17 -2.09
N LEU A 39 11.15 41.60 -1.82
CA LEU A 39 10.66 42.02 -0.51
C LEU A 39 10.55 40.87 0.51
N PHE A 40 10.42 39.61 0.06
CA PHE A 40 10.28 38.42 0.91
C PHE A 40 11.54 37.55 0.96
N ARG A 41 12.64 37.99 0.34
CA ARG A 41 13.92 37.26 0.41
C ARG A 41 14.53 37.44 1.79
N THR A 42 14.79 36.32 2.46
CA THR A 42 15.46 36.22 3.78
C THR A 42 16.79 36.99 3.82
N GLU A 43 17.43 37.16 2.68
CA GLU A 43 18.69 37.89 2.49
C GLU A 43 18.62 39.37 2.89
N ARG A 44 17.44 40.02 2.80
CA ARG A 44 17.26 41.41 3.26
C ARG A 44 16.92 41.54 4.75
N TRP A 45 16.34 40.51 5.36
CA TRP A 45 15.85 40.57 6.75
C TRP A 45 16.86 40.03 7.77
N LEU A 46 17.63 39.01 7.41
CA LEU A 46 18.54 38.31 8.33
C LEU A 46 20.02 38.43 7.96
N GLY A 47 20.34 38.99 6.78
CA GLY A 47 21.73 39.17 6.31
C GLY A 47 22.52 37.86 6.12
N MET A 48 21.86 36.70 6.27
CA MET A 48 22.45 35.37 6.13
C MET A 48 21.48 34.43 5.41
N HIS A 49 22.03 33.61 4.50
CA HIS A 49 21.29 32.56 3.81
C HIS A 49 21.13 31.37 4.77
N VAL A 50 19.89 31.06 5.17
CA VAL A 50 19.59 29.89 6.01
C VAL A 50 19.20 28.72 5.08
N PRO A 51 20.08 27.71 4.90
CA PRO A 51 19.80 26.60 4.00
C PRO A 51 18.61 25.78 4.49
N GLY A 52 17.71 25.40 3.58
CA GLY A 52 16.52 24.59 3.88
C GLY A 52 15.21 25.35 4.05
N MET A 53 15.22 26.68 4.00
CA MET A 53 14.00 27.50 4.01
C MET A 53 13.16 27.32 2.74
N GLY A 54 13.79 27.08 1.60
CA GLY A 54 13.09 26.79 0.34
C GLY A 54 12.41 25.44 0.34
N VAL A 55 12.89 24.47 1.14
CA VAL A 55 12.20 23.19 1.35
C VAL A 55 10.85 23.43 2.02
N LEU A 56 10.82 24.21 3.11
CA LEU A 56 9.59 24.56 3.83
C LEU A 56 8.63 25.36 2.94
N LEU A 57 9.16 26.32 2.17
CA LEU A 57 8.36 27.12 1.25
C LEU A 57 7.77 26.26 0.12
N THR A 58 8.58 25.38 -0.48
CA THR A 58 8.11 24.49 -1.55
C THR A 58 7.03 23.56 -1.03
N LEU A 59 7.23 23.00 0.17
CA LEU A 59 6.23 22.15 0.82
C LEU A 59 4.91 22.92 1.02
N LEU A 60 4.98 24.16 1.49
CA LEU A 60 3.81 25.01 1.67
C LEU A 60 3.10 25.27 0.34
N ILE A 61 3.83 25.62 -0.72
CA ILE A 61 3.27 25.86 -2.06
C ILE A 61 2.59 24.59 -2.60
N VAL A 62 3.24 23.42 -2.48
CA VAL A 62 2.68 22.14 -2.93
C VAL A 62 1.40 21.79 -2.17
N VAL A 63 1.38 21.99 -0.85
CA VAL A 63 0.17 21.73 -0.04
C VAL A 63 -0.96 22.68 -0.42
N VAL A 64 -0.68 23.99 -0.52
CA VAL A 64 -1.71 24.99 -0.86
C VAL A 64 -2.25 24.76 -2.27
N THR A 65 -1.37 24.52 -3.26
CA THR A 65 -1.78 24.22 -4.64
C THR A 65 -2.55 22.90 -4.72
N GLY A 66 -2.13 21.87 -3.98
CA GLY A 66 -2.85 20.60 -3.86
C GLY A 66 -4.25 20.75 -3.27
N VAL A 67 -4.39 21.52 -2.19
CA VAL A 67 -5.70 21.81 -1.56
C VAL A 67 -6.58 22.62 -2.50
N LEU A 68 -6.05 23.63 -3.17
CA LEU A 68 -6.81 24.43 -4.14
C LEU A 68 -7.22 23.60 -5.36
N ALA A 69 -6.34 22.75 -5.89
CA ALA A 69 -6.67 21.84 -6.98
C ALA A 69 -7.75 20.83 -6.57
N ALA A 70 -7.62 20.22 -5.38
CA ALA A 70 -8.61 19.29 -4.85
C ALA A 70 -9.98 19.95 -4.64
N ASN A 71 -10.02 21.16 -4.09
CA ASN A 71 -11.27 21.85 -3.79
C ASN A 71 -11.93 22.51 -5.02
N ILE A 72 -11.16 23.12 -5.93
CA ILE A 72 -11.71 23.89 -7.07
C ILE A 72 -11.89 23.01 -8.31
N ILE A 73 -10.92 22.14 -8.61
CA ILE A 73 -10.95 21.29 -9.80
C ILE A 73 -11.62 19.96 -9.48
N GLY A 74 -11.41 19.40 -8.30
CA GLY A 74 -11.98 18.11 -7.89
C GLY A 74 -13.50 18.05 -8.04
N GLU A 75 -14.25 18.96 -7.41
CA GLU A 75 -15.71 18.91 -7.50
C GLU A 75 -16.26 19.23 -8.89
N ARG A 76 -15.61 20.09 -9.67
CA ARG A 76 -16.06 20.43 -11.04
C ARG A 76 -15.76 19.30 -12.01
N LEU A 77 -14.60 18.67 -11.91
CA LEU A 77 -14.20 17.53 -12.74
C LEU A 77 -15.07 16.32 -12.42
N VAL A 78 -15.37 16.06 -11.14
CA VAL A 78 -16.27 14.98 -10.71
C VAL A 78 -17.70 15.21 -11.21
N ARG A 79 -18.21 16.46 -11.17
CA ARG A 79 -19.55 16.80 -11.70
C ARG A 79 -19.63 16.63 -13.22
N LEU A 80 -18.65 17.16 -13.96
CA LEU A 80 -18.54 16.98 -15.41
C LEU A 80 -18.45 15.50 -15.80
N TRP A 81 -17.69 14.71 -15.03
CA TRP A 81 -17.52 13.28 -15.27
C TRP A 81 -18.81 12.50 -15.00
N ASN A 82 -19.52 12.81 -13.91
CA ASN A 82 -20.83 12.22 -13.62
C ASN A 82 -21.86 12.53 -14.72
N ASP A 83 -21.92 13.77 -15.22
CA ASP A 83 -22.87 14.16 -16.26
C ASP A 83 -22.60 13.47 -17.61
N ILE A 84 -21.32 13.26 -17.95
CA ILE A 84 -20.91 12.52 -19.16
C ILE A 84 -21.24 11.03 -19.02
N LEU A 85 -20.97 10.44 -17.86
CA LEU A 85 -21.23 9.02 -17.60
C LEU A 85 -22.72 8.68 -17.55
N HIS A 86 -23.57 9.57 -17.03
CA HIS A 86 -25.02 9.37 -16.99
C HIS A 86 -25.68 9.38 -18.37
N ARG A 87 -25.01 9.91 -19.40
CA ARG A 87 -25.49 9.90 -20.79
C ARG A 87 -25.20 8.60 -21.54
N ILE A 88 -24.42 7.67 -20.97
CA ILE A 88 -24.07 6.40 -21.62
C ILE A 88 -24.53 5.23 -20.72
N PRO A 89 -25.72 4.67 -20.96
CA PRO A 89 -26.36 3.66 -20.09
C PRO A 89 -25.52 2.42 -19.78
N VAL A 90 -24.56 2.08 -20.65
CA VAL A 90 -23.69 0.90 -20.54
C VAL A 90 -22.42 1.17 -19.72
N VAL A 91 -21.95 2.42 -19.67
CA VAL A 91 -20.68 2.78 -18.99
C VAL A 91 -20.91 3.03 -17.51
N ASN A 92 -22.11 3.49 -17.12
CA ASN A 92 -22.46 3.79 -15.74
C ASN A 92 -22.39 2.54 -14.83
N SER A 93 -22.81 1.35 -15.30
CA SER A 93 -22.78 0.11 -14.51
C SER A 93 -21.37 -0.45 -14.33
N ILE A 94 -20.52 -0.32 -15.34
CA ILE A 94 -19.11 -0.74 -15.29
C ILE A 94 -18.33 0.22 -14.39
N TYR A 95 -18.50 1.53 -14.57
CA TYR A 95 -17.81 2.54 -13.76
C TYR A 95 -18.28 2.51 -12.31
N SER A 96 -19.58 2.30 -12.04
CA SER A 96 -20.09 2.15 -10.67
C SER A 96 -19.53 0.90 -10.00
N SER A 97 -19.39 -0.22 -10.72
CA SER A 97 -18.82 -1.45 -10.18
C SER A 97 -17.32 -1.30 -9.89
N VAL A 98 -16.57 -0.67 -10.81
CA VAL A 98 -15.14 -0.38 -10.61
C VAL A 98 -14.94 0.64 -9.50
N LYS A 99 -15.76 1.69 -9.42
CA LYS A 99 -15.72 2.68 -8.35
C LYS A 99 -16.09 2.05 -7.01
N GLN A 100 -17.07 1.16 -6.96
CA GLN A 100 -17.45 0.45 -5.73
C GLN A 100 -16.35 -0.50 -5.25
N VAL A 101 -15.68 -1.21 -6.17
CA VAL A 101 -14.50 -2.03 -5.87
C VAL A 101 -13.33 -1.14 -5.41
N SER A 102 -13.09 -0.03 -6.09
CA SER A 102 -12.04 0.95 -5.75
C SER A 102 -12.30 1.59 -4.38
N ASP A 103 -13.51 2.05 -4.11
CA ASP A 103 -13.89 2.65 -2.82
C ASP A 103 -13.80 1.62 -1.69
N THR A 104 -14.07 0.33 -1.98
CA THR A 104 -13.93 -0.76 -0.99
C THR A 104 -12.46 -1.11 -0.73
N LEU A 105 -11.62 -1.13 -1.76
CA LEU A 105 -10.20 -1.48 -1.67
C LEU A 105 -9.31 -0.32 -1.19
N PHE A 106 -9.71 0.93 -1.47
CA PHE A 106 -8.93 2.14 -1.18
C PHE A 106 -9.54 3.05 -0.11
N SER A 107 -10.64 2.63 0.55
CA SER A 107 -11.07 3.31 1.78
C SER A 107 -9.94 3.26 2.80
N SER A 108 -9.54 4.45 3.26
CA SER A 108 -8.36 4.77 4.06
C SER A 108 -8.42 4.25 5.51
N THR A 109 -8.92 3.02 5.70
CA THR A 109 -8.95 2.33 7.00
C THR A 109 -8.95 0.81 6.77
N GLY A 110 -7.81 0.21 6.40
CA GLY A 110 -7.42 -1.19 6.68
C GLY A 110 -8.45 -2.34 6.63
N GLN A 111 -9.59 -2.23 5.93
CA GLN A 111 -10.75 -3.12 6.09
C GLN A 111 -11.07 -3.97 4.85
N ALA A 112 -10.30 -3.90 3.77
CA ALA A 112 -10.49 -4.79 2.62
C ALA A 112 -10.24 -6.27 2.96
N PHE A 113 -9.33 -6.53 3.92
CA PHE A 113 -9.00 -7.86 4.43
C PHE A 113 -9.17 -7.88 5.94
N ARG A 114 -10.27 -8.47 6.42
CA ARG A 114 -10.62 -8.42 7.85
C ARG A 114 -9.75 -9.32 8.72
N LYS A 115 -9.22 -10.41 8.15
CA LYS A 115 -8.52 -11.47 8.90
C LYS A 115 -7.71 -12.37 7.97
N ALA A 116 -6.57 -12.87 8.46
CA ALA A 116 -5.84 -13.96 7.82
C ALA A 116 -6.47 -15.32 8.20
N LEU A 117 -6.64 -16.17 7.20
CA LEU A 117 -7.29 -17.46 7.31
C LEU A 117 -6.37 -18.54 6.73
N LEU A 118 -6.49 -19.76 7.22
CA LEU A 118 -5.90 -20.95 6.62
C LEU A 118 -7.02 -21.78 6.00
N VAL A 119 -6.88 -22.08 4.71
CA VAL A 119 -7.89 -22.79 3.92
C VAL A 119 -7.26 -23.89 3.08
N GLN A 120 -8.04 -24.92 2.77
CA GLN A 120 -7.60 -25.97 1.85
C GLN A 120 -7.87 -25.54 0.39
N TRP A 121 -6.83 -25.35 -0.41
CA TRP A 121 -6.92 -24.89 -1.80
C TRP A 121 -5.69 -25.28 -2.63
N PRO A 122 -5.85 -25.63 -3.93
CA PRO A 122 -7.11 -25.88 -4.66
C PRO A 122 -7.78 -27.24 -4.39
N ARG A 123 -7.21 -28.10 -3.53
CA ARG A 123 -7.82 -29.39 -3.17
C ARG A 123 -7.56 -29.73 -1.71
N GLU A 124 -8.29 -30.73 -1.22
CA GLU A 124 -8.10 -31.28 0.12
C GLU A 124 -6.65 -31.76 0.35
N GLY A 125 -6.15 -31.50 1.55
CA GLY A 125 -4.79 -31.74 2.00
C GLY A 125 -3.76 -30.66 1.62
N MET A 126 -4.14 -29.65 0.82
CA MET A 126 -3.23 -28.57 0.43
C MET A 126 -3.66 -27.26 1.06
N TRP A 127 -2.82 -26.68 1.90
CA TRP A 127 -3.16 -25.50 2.70
C TRP A 127 -2.52 -24.24 2.15
N THR A 128 -3.26 -23.14 2.20
CA THR A 128 -2.75 -21.82 1.88
C THR A 128 -3.33 -20.77 2.81
N ILE A 129 -2.64 -19.65 2.92
CA ILE A 129 -3.14 -18.48 3.62
C ILE A 129 -4.05 -17.71 2.67
N ALA A 130 -5.25 -17.38 3.15
CA ALA A 130 -6.23 -16.57 2.45
C ALA A 130 -6.66 -15.41 3.35
N PHE A 131 -7.38 -14.45 2.77
CA PHE A 131 -7.89 -13.30 3.50
C PHE A 131 -9.40 -13.23 3.41
N LEU A 132 -10.05 -13.00 4.56
CA LEU A 132 -11.50 -12.84 4.62
C LEU A 132 -11.90 -11.53 3.94
N THR A 133 -12.68 -11.63 2.86
CA THR A 133 -13.20 -10.46 2.11
C THR A 133 -14.68 -10.20 2.40
N GLY A 134 -15.44 -11.22 2.83
CA GLY A 134 -16.84 -11.02 3.20
C GLY A 134 -17.66 -12.31 3.27
N VAL A 135 -18.95 -12.17 3.02
CA VAL A 135 -19.93 -13.28 2.90
C VAL A 135 -20.47 -13.26 1.47
N PRO A 136 -20.70 -14.41 0.82
CA PRO A 136 -21.31 -14.46 -0.50
C PRO A 136 -22.64 -13.71 -0.52
N GLY A 137 -22.92 -12.99 -1.60
CA GLY A 137 -24.15 -12.22 -1.79
C GLY A 137 -24.78 -12.46 -3.17
N GLY A 138 -26.01 -11.97 -3.34
CA GLY A 138 -26.75 -12.07 -4.59
C GLY A 138 -27.16 -13.51 -4.93
N ASP A 139 -27.26 -13.80 -6.23
CA ASP A 139 -27.71 -15.11 -6.73
C ASP A 139 -26.78 -16.27 -6.32
N VAL A 140 -25.51 -16.00 -6.06
CA VAL A 140 -24.56 -17.03 -5.60
C VAL A 140 -25.04 -17.72 -4.32
N VAL A 141 -25.72 -17.00 -3.42
CA VAL A 141 -26.27 -17.55 -2.17
C VAL A 141 -27.39 -18.56 -2.44
N SER A 142 -28.17 -18.38 -3.51
CA SER A 142 -29.28 -19.27 -3.86
C SER A 142 -28.79 -20.68 -4.21
N HIS A 143 -27.54 -20.79 -4.66
CA HIS A 143 -26.88 -22.03 -5.04
C HIS A 143 -26.04 -22.67 -3.92
N LEU A 144 -25.87 -21.98 -2.79
CA LEU A 144 -25.06 -22.45 -1.67
C LEU A 144 -25.96 -22.89 -0.51
N LYS A 145 -25.77 -24.13 -0.04
CA LYS A 145 -26.50 -24.66 1.12
C LYS A 145 -25.61 -24.66 2.35
N GLY A 146 -25.83 -23.71 3.26
CA GLY A 146 -25.08 -23.62 4.52
C GLY A 146 -24.41 -22.25 4.72
N ASP A 147 -23.48 -22.20 5.67
CA ASP A 147 -22.71 -20.99 5.97
C ASP A 147 -21.40 -20.96 5.20
N PHE A 148 -21.19 -19.90 4.43
CA PHE A 148 -20.05 -19.72 3.54
C PHE A 148 -19.40 -18.37 3.75
N VAL A 149 -18.10 -18.30 3.48
CA VAL A 149 -17.33 -17.07 3.46
C VAL A 149 -16.65 -16.86 2.12
N SER A 150 -16.53 -15.60 1.76
CA SER A 150 -15.75 -15.15 0.61
C SER A 150 -14.32 -14.88 1.07
N VAL A 151 -13.36 -15.49 0.38
CA VAL A 151 -11.94 -15.38 0.68
C VAL A 151 -11.13 -15.03 -0.58
N TYR A 152 -10.04 -14.31 -0.38
CA TYR A 152 -9.03 -14.04 -1.39
C TYR A 152 -7.80 -14.90 -1.16
N VAL A 153 -7.43 -15.71 -2.15
CA VAL A 153 -6.22 -16.54 -2.16
C VAL A 153 -5.18 -15.85 -3.04
N PRO A 154 -4.13 -15.22 -2.48
CA PRO A 154 -3.13 -14.50 -3.26
C PRO A 154 -2.17 -15.45 -4.00
N THR A 155 -1.56 -14.96 -5.07
CA THR A 155 -0.37 -15.58 -5.68
C THR A 155 0.92 -15.14 -5.00
N THR A 156 1.95 -15.99 -5.06
CA THR A 156 3.31 -15.68 -4.58
C THR A 156 4.27 -15.48 -5.75
N PRO A 157 5.35 -14.69 -5.58
CA PRO A 157 5.62 -13.79 -4.45
C PRO A 157 4.79 -12.48 -4.53
N ASN A 158 4.12 -12.21 -5.65
CA ASN A 158 3.37 -10.98 -5.87
C ASN A 158 1.87 -11.15 -5.56
N PRO A 159 1.35 -10.59 -4.46
CA PRO A 159 -0.03 -10.78 -4.00
C PRO A 159 -1.02 -9.80 -4.68
N THR A 160 -0.64 -9.15 -5.79
CA THR A 160 -1.57 -8.31 -6.57
C THR A 160 -2.57 -9.13 -7.39
N GLY A 161 -2.24 -10.40 -7.66
CA GLY A 161 -3.13 -11.37 -8.31
C GLY A 161 -3.52 -12.49 -7.34
N GLY A 162 -4.56 -13.23 -7.70
CA GLY A 162 -5.06 -14.32 -6.87
C GLY A 162 -6.42 -14.82 -7.34
N TYR A 163 -7.04 -15.63 -6.49
CA TYR A 163 -8.35 -16.22 -6.73
C TYR A 163 -9.34 -15.71 -5.70
N PHE A 164 -10.53 -15.35 -6.17
CA PHE A 164 -11.69 -15.22 -5.33
C PHE A 164 -12.32 -16.59 -5.15
N VAL A 165 -12.46 -17.03 -3.91
CA VAL A 165 -12.98 -18.37 -3.59
C VAL A 165 -14.07 -18.23 -2.54
N ILE A 166 -15.10 -19.07 -2.66
CA ILE A 166 -16.14 -19.23 -1.65
C ILE A 166 -15.95 -20.59 -1.01
N VAL A 167 -15.80 -20.62 0.31
CA VAL A 167 -15.55 -21.84 1.10
C VAL A 167 -16.54 -21.93 2.24
N ALA A 168 -16.90 -23.14 2.66
CA ALA A 168 -17.76 -23.34 3.82
C ALA A 168 -17.06 -22.78 5.06
N ARG A 169 -17.80 -22.09 5.95
CA ARG A 169 -17.20 -21.51 7.16
C ARG A 169 -16.52 -22.56 8.04
N SER A 170 -17.03 -23.79 8.05
CA SER A 170 -16.45 -24.92 8.78
C SER A 170 -15.05 -25.31 8.32
N ASP A 171 -14.68 -24.97 7.08
CA ASP A 171 -13.44 -25.43 6.44
C ASP A 171 -12.33 -24.37 6.51
N VAL A 172 -12.57 -23.33 7.32
CA VAL A 172 -11.68 -22.18 7.48
C VAL A 172 -11.14 -22.15 8.90
N ILE A 173 -9.83 -22.01 9.03
CA ILE A 173 -9.17 -21.81 10.32
C ILE A 173 -8.70 -20.36 10.41
N GLU A 174 -9.16 -19.63 11.43
CA GLU A 174 -8.67 -18.27 11.67
C GLU A 174 -7.25 -18.31 12.23
N LEU A 175 -6.34 -17.55 11.61
CA LEU A 175 -4.95 -17.49 12.06
C LEU A 175 -4.77 -16.38 13.11
N ASP A 176 -3.99 -16.67 14.15
CA ASP A 176 -3.59 -15.70 15.19
C ASP A 176 -2.36 -14.87 14.75
N MET A 177 -2.49 -14.21 13.59
CA MET A 177 -1.48 -13.30 13.03
C MET A 177 -2.15 -12.11 12.34
N SER A 178 -1.43 -10.99 12.24
CA SER A 178 -1.93 -9.84 11.50
C SER A 178 -1.91 -10.09 9.99
N VAL A 179 -2.73 -9.34 9.25
CA VAL A 179 -2.73 -9.37 7.78
C VAL A 179 -1.34 -9.05 7.22
N ASP A 180 -0.63 -8.07 7.79
CA ASP A 180 0.73 -7.72 7.38
C ASP A 180 1.73 -8.86 7.61
N GLN A 181 1.59 -9.60 8.71
CA GLN A 181 2.42 -10.77 9.00
C GLN A 181 2.18 -11.88 7.98
N ALA A 182 0.92 -12.17 7.66
CA ALA A 182 0.53 -13.11 6.62
C ALA A 182 1.09 -12.69 5.24
N LEU A 183 0.92 -11.42 4.86
CA LEU A 183 1.45 -10.89 3.59
C LEU A 183 2.97 -11.01 3.50
N LYS A 184 3.70 -10.67 4.55
CA LYS A 184 5.17 -10.86 4.60
C LYS A 184 5.55 -12.31 4.38
N TYR A 185 4.82 -13.23 5.01
CA TYR A 185 5.09 -14.66 4.86
C TYR A 185 4.85 -15.15 3.43
N ILE A 186 3.73 -14.75 2.83
CA ILE A 186 3.33 -15.05 1.44
C ILE A 186 4.33 -14.46 0.44
N ILE A 187 4.68 -13.18 0.56
CA ILE A 187 5.63 -12.48 -0.33
C ILE A 187 7.02 -13.12 -0.25
N SER A 188 7.43 -13.54 0.95
CA SER A 188 8.68 -14.27 1.16
C SER A 188 8.66 -15.72 0.69
N MET A 189 7.57 -16.19 0.07
CA MET A 189 7.37 -17.58 -0.36
C MET A 189 7.56 -18.59 0.78
N GLY A 190 7.19 -18.21 2.01
CA GLY A 190 7.30 -19.08 3.18
C GLY A 190 8.66 -19.03 3.90
N VAL A 191 9.57 -18.13 3.53
CA VAL A 191 10.90 -18.02 4.16
C VAL A 191 10.86 -17.23 5.47
N VAL A 192 10.02 -16.18 5.55
CA VAL A 192 9.92 -15.29 6.71
C VAL A 192 8.68 -15.64 7.52
N ALA A 193 8.78 -16.65 8.37
CA ALA A 193 7.68 -17.11 9.20
C ALA A 193 7.28 -16.04 10.25
N PRO A 194 5.97 -15.81 10.45
CA PRO A 194 5.50 -14.91 11.50
C PRO A 194 5.79 -15.51 12.89
N PRO A 195 6.03 -14.67 13.91
CA PRO A 195 6.31 -15.14 15.27
C PRO A 195 5.12 -15.95 15.80
N ALA A 196 5.42 -17.04 16.50
CA ALA A 196 4.39 -17.87 17.13
C ALA A 196 3.77 -17.11 18.30
N ASN A 197 2.53 -16.65 18.14
CA ASN A 197 1.74 -16.13 19.25
C ASN A 197 1.24 -17.31 20.10
N GLY A 198 1.42 -17.22 21.42
CA GLY A 198 1.53 -18.33 22.37
C GLY A 198 0.28 -19.18 22.67
N LYS A 199 -0.54 -19.55 21.68
CA LYS A 199 -1.70 -20.45 21.89
C LYS A 199 -1.69 -21.75 21.07
N GLY A 200 -0.65 -22.03 20.28
CA GLY A 200 -0.64 -23.23 19.43
C GLY A 200 0.73 -23.85 19.14
N ALA A 201 1.79 -23.49 19.86
CA ALA A 201 3.11 -24.09 19.66
C ALA A 201 3.14 -25.55 20.13
N ARG A 202 2.64 -26.47 19.30
CA ARG A 202 2.98 -27.91 19.37
C ARG A 202 3.97 -28.24 18.26
N ASN A 203 5.22 -28.48 18.71
CA ASN A 203 6.28 -29.29 18.12
C ASN A 203 6.23 -29.58 16.61
N GLY A 204 7.06 -28.85 15.85
CA GLY A 204 7.62 -29.29 14.58
C GLY A 204 9.14 -29.18 14.64
N GLY A 205 9.76 -30.08 15.39
CA GLY A 205 11.20 -30.14 15.54
C GLY A 205 11.91 -30.48 14.22
N ASN A 206 12.98 -29.73 13.96
CA ASN A 206 14.21 -30.19 13.32
C ASN A 206 14.10 -30.99 12.02
N ALA A 207 14.23 -30.30 10.88
CA ALA A 207 14.76 -30.90 9.66
C ALA A 207 15.77 -29.93 9.03
N LYS A 208 16.99 -29.93 9.59
CA LYS A 208 18.19 -29.64 8.81
C LYS A 208 18.58 -30.93 8.10
N GLY A 209 18.59 -30.90 6.78
CA GLY A 209 19.15 -31.89 5.87
C GLY A 209 19.48 -31.19 4.57
#